data_AF-G7E9Q7-F1
#
_entry.id   AF-G7E9Q7-F1
#
_cell.length_a   1.000
_cell.length_b   1.000
_cell.length_c   1.000
_cell.angle_alpha   90.00
_cell.angle_beta   90.00
_cell.angle_gamma   90.00
#
_symmetry.space_group_name_H-M   'P 1'
#
loop_
_entity.id
_entity.type
_entity.pdbx_description
1 polymer ?
#
loop_
_entity_poly.entity_id
_entity_poly.type
_entity_poly.pdbx_seq_one_letter_code
_entity_poly.pdbx_strand_id
1 'polypeptide(L)'
;MRGSALLFGAVLLPLVASAPAQLPIGSLVDYAADSLSHLGSQGDVRTNTIWSFIDCGTEKDAVELESLAVSPDPPQAGKNLTVTATGTVKTMIDEGAYADVLVKLGYIKLLTKRFDVCEELDKANATLQCPVEEGRYTIVQTVELPREIPKAKFIVQVRAFTQDDAPMACADIMIDFLRS
;
A
#
# COMPACT_ATOMS: atom_id res chain seq x y z
N MET A 1 -49.24 11.59 54.93
CA MET A 1 -50.57 11.70 54.29
C MET A 1 -50.65 10.66 53.18
N ARG A 2 -51.69 9.81 53.21
CA ARG A 2 -52.34 9.05 52.10
C ARG A 2 -51.42 8.46 51.00
N GLY A 3 -51.38 7.18 50.67
CA GLY A 3 -52.31 6.06 50.89
C GLY A 3 -52.31 5.18 49.62
N SER A 4 -52.57 3.87 49.82
CA SER A 4 -53.01 2.86 48.81
C SER A 4 -52.05 2.44 47.70
N ALA A 5 -52.02 1.21 47.18
CA ALA A 5 -52.62 -0.10 47.50
C ALA A 5 -52.19 -1.08 46.37
N LEU A 6 -52.03 -2.39 46.68
CA LEU A 6 -52.49 -3.56 45.87
C LEU A 6 -51.78 -3.83 44.49
N LEU A 7 -51.56 -5.02 43.93
CA LEU A 7 -52.05 -6.41 44.06
C LEU A 7 -51.06 -7.41 43.37
N PHE A 8 -50.99 -8.64 43.92
CA PHE A 8 -51.03 -9.99 43.32
C PHE A 8 -50.29 -10.37 42.01
N GLY A 9 -49.65 -11.55 42.07
CA GLY A 9 -49.46 -12.42 40.89
C GLY A 9 -48.43 -13.54 41.10
N ALA A 10 -48.82 -14.64 41.75
CA ALA A 10 -48.05 -15.87 41.79
C ALA A 10 -48.29 -16.69 40.51
N VAL A 11 -47.22 -17.15 39.84
CA VAL A 11 -47.29 -18.11 38.74
C VAL A 11 -46.38 -19.29 39.06
N LEU A 12 -47.01 -20.46 39.25
CA LEU A 12 -46.38 -21.78 39.33
C LEU A 12 -46.00 -22.23 37.91
N LEU A 13 -44.73 -22.56 37.70
CA LEU A 13 -44.23 -23.18 36.46
C LEU A 13 -44.09 -24.71 36.64
N PRO A 14 -44.39 -25.51 35.59
CA PRO A 14 -44.43 -26.96 35.68
C PRO A 14 -43.07 -27.62 35.46
N LEU A 15 -42.96 -28.81 36.04
CA LEU A 15 -41.89 -29.81 35.95
C LEU A 15 -41.62 -30.19 34.47
N VAL A 16 -40.36 -30.16 34.04
CA VAL A 16 -39.94 -30.65 32.71
C VAL A 16 -39.25 -32.00 32.87
N ALA A 17 -39.75 -33.02 32.17
CA ALA A 17 -39.20 -34.35 32.08
C ALA A 17 -38.05 -34.40 31.04
N SER A 18 -36.94 -35.05 31.38
CA SER A 18 -35.77 -35.25 30.52
C SER A 18 -35.90 -36.52 29.68
N ALA A 19 -35.72 -36.41 28.35
CA ALA A 19 -35.52 -37.53 27.44
C ALA A 19 -34.08 -37.52 26.88
N PRO A 20 -33.42 -38.68 26.68
CA PRO A 20 -32.08 -38.73 26.11
C PRO A 20 -32.13 -38.69 24.57
N ALA A 21 -31.39 -37.76 23.97
CA ALA A 21 -31.17 -37.70 22.53
C ALA A 21 -30.04 -38.68 22.13
N GLN A 22 -30.36 -39.71 21.36
CA GLN A 22 -29.38 -40.52 20.63
C GLN A 22 -29.17 -39.88 19.25
N LEU A 23 -27.94 -39.45 18.96
CA LEU A 23 -27.57 -38.87 17.67
C LEU A 23 -27.10 -39.97 16.70
N PRO A 24 -27.57 -39.97 15.43
CA PRO A 24 -27.09 -40.89 14.42
C PRO A 24 -25.71 -40.44 13.89
N ILE A 25 -24.77 -41.38 13.84
CA ILE A 25 -23.33 -41.17 13.53
C ILE A 25 -23.10 -40.74 12.06
N GLY A 26 -24.15 -40.67 11.23
CA GLY A 26 -24.05 -40.38 9.79
C GLY A 26 -23.67 -38.94 9.44
N SER A 27 -23.92 -37.95 10.30
CA SER A 27 -23.71 -36.53 9.97
C SER A 27 -22.24 -36.08 9.98
N LEU A 28 -21.34 -36.84 10.61
CA LEU A 28 -19.92 -36.48 10.71
C LEU A 28 -19.15 -36.78 9.42
N VAL A 29 -19.61 -37.76 8.64
CA VAL A 29 -18.93 -38.19 7.41
C VAL A 29 -19.15 -37.17 6.28
N ASP A 30 -20.35 -36.62 6.16
CA ASP A 30 -20.66 -35.57 5.17
C ASP A 30 -19.94 -34.25 5.50
N TYR A 31 -19.81 -33.90 6.78
CA TYR A 31 -19.10 -32.68 7.20
C TYR A 31 -17.60 -32.73 6.89
N ALA A 32 -16.99 -33.91 6.98
CA ALA A 32 -15.59 -34.11 6.64
C ALA A 32 -15.34 -34.06 5.12
N ALA A 33 -16.29 -34.51 4.31
CA ALA A 33 -16.17 -34.47 2.86
C ALA A 33 -16.20 -33.02 2.30
N ASP A 34 -17.02 -32.15 2.89
CA ASP A 34 -17.11 -30.72 2.50
C ASP A 34 -15.87 -29.91 2.97
N SER A 35 -15.23 -30.31 4.07
CA SER A 35 -13.95 -29.70 4.49
C SER A 35 -12.76 -30.11 3.59
N LEU A 36 -12.81 -31.29 2.97
CA LEU A 36 -11.70 -31.79 2.13
C LEU A 36 -11.75 -31.25 0.69
N SER A 37 -12.93 -30.90 0.16
CA SER A 37 -13.06 -30.24 -1.15
C SER A 37 -12.49 -28.81 -1.13
N HIS A 38 -12.40 -28.17 0.04
CA HIS A 38 -11.89 -26.80 0.18
C HIS A 38 -10.37 -26.67 0.32
N LEU A 39 -9.64 -27.79 0.52
CA LEU A 39 -8.17 -27.84 0.55
C LEU A 39 -7.54 -28.00 -0.84
N GLY A 40 -8.37 -28.15 -1.89
CA GLY A 40 -7.95 -28.25 -3.28
C GLY A 40 -7.75 -26.91 -4.00
N SER A 41 -7.59 -25.79 -3.29
CA SER A 41 -7.16 -24.53 -3.92
C SER A 41 -5.65 -24.54 -4.09
N GLN A 42 -5.17 -25.28 -5.10
CA GLN A 42 -3.84 -25.05 -5.64
C GLN A 42 -3.91 -23.73 -6.40
N GLY A 43 -3.76 -22.63 -5.65
CA GLY A 43 -3.54 -21.31 -6.20
C GLY A 43 -2.38 -21.37 -7.18
N ASP A 44 -2.65 -20.92 -8.39
CA ASP A 44 -1.69 -20.52 -9.41
C ASP A 44 -0.48 -19.86 -8.72
N VAL A 45 0.67 -20.55 -8.65
CA VAL A 45 1.91 -19.98 -8.10
C VAL A 45 2.43 -19.00 -9.14
N ARG A 46 1.80 -17.83 -9.18
CA ARG A 46 2.25 -16.71 -10.01
C ARG A 46 3.57 -16.25 -9.43
N THR A 47 4.61 -16.42 -10.22
CA THR A 47 5.91 -15.83 -9.94
C THR A 47 5.81 -14.31 -10.07
N ASN A 48 5.40 -13.66 -9.00
CA ASN A 48 5.12 -12.23 -9.00
C ASN A 48 6.43 -11.42 -8.99
N THR A 49 6.43 -10.25 -9.63
CA THR A 49 7.49 -9.23 -9.48
C THR A 49 7.70 -8.95 -7.98
N ILE A 50 8.94 -8.78 -7.52
CA ILE A 50 9.21 -8.40 -6.12
C ILE A 50 9.75 -6.97 -6.14
N TRP A 51 9.24 -6.11 -5.27
CA TRP A 51 9.78 -4.76 -5.14
C TRP A 51 9.90 -4.35 -3.68
N SER A 52 10.77 -3.38 -3.42
CA SER A 52 10.97 -2.79 -2.09
C SER A 52 11.42 -1.34 -2.26
N PHE A 53 11.12 -0.50 -1.28
CA PHE A 53 11.70 0.83 -1.17
C PHE A 53 12.38 1.01 0.18
N ILE A 54 13.37 1.89 0.22
CA ILE A 54 14.07 2.35 1.41
C ILE A 54 14.09 3.87 1.35
N ASP A 55 13.61 4.52 2.41
CA ASP A 55 13.91 5.93 2.64
C ASP A 55 15.37 6.02 3.11
N CYS A 56 16.21 6.66 2.29
CA CYS A 56 17.63 6.86 2.57
C CYS A 56 17.94 8.25 3.13
N GLY A 57 16.90 9.00 3.46
CA GLY A 57 16.97 10.37 3.92
C GLY A 57 17.34 10.46 5.39
N THR A 58 17.29 11.68 5.89
CA THR A 58 17.53 11.99 7.30
C THR A 58 16.38 12.81 7.87
N GLU A 59 16.30 12.91 9.20
CA GLU A 59 15.29 13.76 9.86
C GLU A 59 15.38 15.25 9.47
N LYS A 60 16.53 15.67 8.92
CA LYS A 60 16.81 17.04 8.46
C LYS A 60 16.31 17.32 7.04
N ASP A 61 15.88 16.30 6.32
CA ASP A 61 15.39 16.46 4.96
C ASP A 61 14.08 17.27 4.99
N ALA A 62 13.87 18.12 3.99
CA ALA A 62 12.69 19.00 3.93
C ALA A 62 11.36 18.23 3.83
N VAL A 63 11.39 16.95 3.44
CA VAL A 63 10.24 16.06 3.39
C VAL A 63 10.55 14.76 4.13
N GLU A 64 9.64 14.37 5.03
CA GLU A 64 9.64 13.05 5.65
C GLU A 64 8.70 12.13 4.87
N LEU A 65 9.26 11.06 4.28
CA LEU A 65 8.48 10.09 3.53
C LEU A 65 7.83 9.09 4.50
N GLU A 66 6.50 9.06 4.54
CA GLU A 66 5.76 8.19 5.46
C GLU A 66 5.40 6.85 4.82
N SER A 67 4.99 6.85 3.54
CA SER A 67 4.65 5.62 2.83
C SER A 67 4.77 5.75 1.33
N LEU A 68 5.04 4.61 0.68
CA LEU A 68 5.04 4.44 -0.76
C LEU A 68 4.25 3.18 -1.10
N ALA A 69 3.24 3.31 -1.95
CA ALA A 69 2.43 2.22 -2.45
C ALA A 69 2.41 2.23 -3.98
N VAL A 70 2.27 1.06 -4.58
CA VAL A 70 2.18 0.92 -6.04
C VAL A 70 0.97 0.10 -6.43
N SER A 71 0.41 0.37 -7.61
CA SER A 71 -0.70 -0.38 -8.18
C SER A 71 -0.50 -0.54 -9.70
N PRO A 72 -0.55 -1.75 -10.26
CA PRO A 72 -0.75 -3.02 -9.55
C PRO A 72 0.45 -3.38 -8.66
N ASP A 73 0.18 -4.00 -7.51
CA ASP A 73 1.20 -4.58 -6.64
C ASP A 73 1.23 -6.11 -6.82
N PRO A 74 2.32 -6.68 -7.36
CA PRO A 74 3.55 -6.01 -7.74
C PRO A 74 3.48 -5.41 -9.16
N PRO A 75 4.41 -4.50 -9.50
CA PRO A 75 4.44 -3.82 -10.79
C PRO A 75 4.46 -4.81 -11.97
N GLN A 76 3.67 -4.52 -13.00
CA GLN A 76 3.51 -5.38 -14.17
C GLN A 76 3.92 -4.63 -15.44
N ALA A 77 4.82 -5.23 -16.21
CA ALA A 77 5.21 -4.70 -17.52
C ALA A 77 4.00 -4.53 -18.44
N GLY A 78 4.01 -3.47 -19.25
CA GLY A 78 2.95 -3.17 -20.21
C GLY A 78 1.64 -2.65 -19.62
N LYS A 79 1.61 -2.37 -18.31
CA LYS A 79 0.45 -1.79 -17.61
C LYS A 79 0.79 -0.43 -17.04
N ASN A 80 -0.24 0.35 -16.77
CA ASN A 80 -0.08 1.57 -16.00
C ASN A 80 0.32 1.21 -14.57
N LEU A 81 1.33 1.90 -14.08
CA LEU A 81 1.79 1.86 -12.70
C LEU A 81 1.36 3.16 -12.03
N THR A 82 0.44 3.06 -11.08
CA THR A 82 0.09 4.14 -10.18
C THR A 82 0.96 4.04 -8.93
N VAL A 83 1.70 5.10 -8.62
CA VAL A 83 2.50 5.25 -7.42
C VAL A 83 1.79 6.25 -6.50
N THR A 84 1.53 5.86 -5.27
CA THR A 84 0.98 6.71 -4.22
C THR A 84 2.04 6.93 -3.16
N ALA A 85 2.47 8.16 -2.97
CA ALA A 85 3.43 8.56 -1.94
C ALA A 85 2.76 9.47 -0.93
N THR A 86 2.93 9.20 0.36
CA THR A 86 2.48 10.07 1.45
C THR A 86 3.68 10.53 2.24
N GLY A 87 3.74 11.81 2.56
CA GLY A 87 4.82 12.40 3.34
C GLY A 87 4.43 13.73 3.97
N THR A 88 5.28 14.20 4.87
CA THR A 88 5.13 15.49 5.55
C THR A 88 6.24 16.44 5.11
N VAL A 89 5.85 17.58 4.53
CA VAL A 89 6.72 18.70 4.17
C VAL A 89 6.99 19.52 5.43
N LYS A 90 8.26 19.60 5.81
CA LYS A 90 8.80 20.31 6.99
C LYS A 90 9.32 21.70 6.66
N THR A 91 9.56 21.97 5.39
CA THR A 91 10.05 23.26 4.89
C THR A 91 9.46 23.50 3.52
N MET A 92 9.02 24.73 3.28
CA MET A 92 8.41 25.13 2.00
C MET A 92 9.29 24.73 0.81
N ILE A 93 8.65 24.12 -0.19
CA ILE A 93 9.26 23.74 -1.46
C ILE A 93 8.77 24.72 -2.51
N ASP A 94 9.69 25.41 -3.17
CA ASP A 94 9.39 26.44 -4.15
C ASP A 94 10.00 26.09 -5.52
N GLU A 95 9.72 26.94 -6.51
CA GLU A 95 10.27 26.86 -7.86
C GLU A 95 11.79 26.67 -7.85
N GLY A 96 12.26 25.73 -8.66
CA GLY A 96 13.67 25.34 -8.72
C GLY A 96 14.04 24.13 -7.86
N ALA A 97 13.11 23.58 -7.06
CA ALA A 97 13.29 22.26 -6.46
C ALA A 97 13.39 21.16 -7.52
N TYR A 98 14.29 20.19 -7.31
CA TYR A 98 14.59 19.18 -8.33
C TYR A 98 14.88 17.79 -7.74
N ALA A 99 14.74 16.76 -8.59
CA ALA A 99 15.07 15.38 -8.26
C ALA A 99 16.04 14.78 -9.28
N ASP A 100 17.19 14.35 -8.79
CA ASP A 100 18.14 13.54 -9.54
C ASP A 100 17.75 12.06 -9.46
N VAL A 101 17.36 11.51 -10.61
CA VAL A 101 16.90 10.13 -10.77
C VAL A 101 17.93 9.31 -11.53
N LEU A 102 18.39 8.24 -10.90
CA LEU A 102 19.34 7.29 -11.44
C LEU A 102 18.70 5.90 -11.49
N VAL A 103 18.52 5.36 -12.70
CA VAL A 103 18.04 3.99 -12.91
C VAL A 103 19.20 3.11 -13.33
N LYS A 104 19.37 1.99 -12.63
CA LYS A 104 20.39 0.97 -12.92
C LYS A 104 19.75 -0.35 -13.26
N LEU A 105 20.40 -1.10 -14.14
CA LEU A 105 20.19 -2.54 -14.35
C LEU A 105 21.48 -3.24 -13.95
N GLY A 106 21.45 -3.94 -12.81
CA GLY A 106 22.67 -4.40 -12.14
C GLY A 106 23.61 -3.22 -11.84
N TYR A 107 24.81 -3.23 -12.43
CA TYR A 107 25.83 -2.18 -12.27
C TYR A 107 25.81 -1.10 -13.37
N ILE A 108 25.02 -1.29 -14.42
CA ILE A 108 24.96 -0.37 -15.57
C ILE A 108 23.93 0.72 -15.27
N LYS A 109 24.29 1.99 -15.49
CA LYS A 109 23.38 3.13 -15.40
C LYS A 109 22.60 3.25 -16.71
N LEU A 110 21.28 3.01 -16.67
CA LEU A 110 20.39 3.13 -17.82
C LEU A 110 19.86 4.54 -17.99
N LEU A 111 19.55 5.21 -16.88
CA LEU A 111 19.02 6.57 -16.89
C LEU A 111 19.74 7.39 -15.83
N THR A 112 20.12 8.60 -16.19
CA THR A 112 20.53 9.63 -15.23
C THR A 112 19.90 10.91 -15.71
N LYS A 113 18.87 11.37 -15.00
CA LYS A 113 18.12 12.57 -15.37
C LYS A 113 17.80 13.36 -14.12
N ARG A 114 17.80 14.68 -14.30
CA ARG A 114 17.23 15.63 -13.35
C ARG A 114 15.82 15.97 -13.80
N PHE A 115 14.89 15.98 -12.87
CA PHE A 115 13.51 16.42 -13.06
C PHE A 115 13.28 17.65 -12.20
N ASP A 116 12.56 18.63 -12.74
CA ASP A 116 12.04 19.75 -11.96
C ASP A 116 10.79 19.28 -11.21
N VAL A 117 10.76 19.44 -9.89
CA VAL A 117 9.67 18.89 -9.08
C VAL A 117 8.37 19.66 -9.31
N CYS A 118 8.44 20.97 -9.46
CA CYS A 118 7.26 21.80 -9.71
C CYS A 118 6.67 21.53 -11.09
N GLU A 119 7.52 21.40 -12.11
CA GLU A 119 7.06 21.06 -13.46
C GLU A 119 6.40 19.67 -13.52
N GLU A 120 6.92 18.68 -12.79
CA GLU A 120 6.33 17.34 -12.75
C GLU A 120 5.02 17.29 -11.94
N LEU A 121 4.88 18.11 -10.89
CA LEU A 121 3.61 18.26 -10.16
C LEU A 121 2.52 18.87 -11.03
N ASP A 122 2.86 19.88 -11.84
CA ASP A 122 1.93 20.49 -12.80
C ASP A 122 1.46 19.47 -13.85
N LYS A 123 2.39 18.69 -14.43
CA LYS A 123 2.07 17.63 -15.40
C LYS A 123 1.19 16.53 -14.82
N ALA A 124 1.34 16.23 -13.53
CA ALA A 124 0.57 15.22 -12.84
C ALA A 124 -0.92 15.59 -12.66
N ASN A 125 -1.32 16.83 -12.99
CA ASN A 125 -2.59 17.42 -12.55
C ASN A 125 -2.81 17.20 -11.05
N ALA A 126 -1.73 17.24 -10.26
CA ALA A 126 -1.83 17.04 -8.84
C ALA A 126 -2.62 18.21 -8.23
N THR A 127 -3.37 17.93 -7.17
CA THR A 127 -3.97 19.00 -6.34
C THR A 127 -2.89 19.87 -5.67
N LEU A 128 -1.64 19.40 -5.70
CA LEU A 128 -0.46 20.04 -5.19
C LEU A 128 0.18 20.90 -6.30
N GLN A 129 0.39 22.18 -6.03
CA GLN A 129 1.09 23.12 -6.91
C GLN A 129 2.21 23.79 -6.11
N CYS A 130 3.28 24.20 -6.80
CA CYS A 130 4.28 25.05 -6.17
C CYS A 130 3.73 26.49 -5.99
N PRO A 131 4.10 27.19 -4.90
CA PRO A 131 4.89 26.71 -3.77
C PRO A 131 4.10 25.71 -2.89
N VAL A 132 4.78 24.64 -2.45
CA VAL A 132 4.23 23.63 -1.54
C VAL A 132 4.54 24.05 -0.10
N GLU A 133 3.50 24.43 0.62
CA GLU A 133 3.58 24.81 2.04
C GLU A 133 3.91 23.62 2.95
N GLU A 134 4.25 23.93 4.20
CA GLU A 134 4.42 22.89 5.23
C GLU A 134 3.10 22.15 5.49
N GLY A 135 3.17 20.82 5.60
CA GLY A 135 1.99 20.01 5.80
C GLY A 135 2.14 18.56 5.33
N ARG A 136 1.10 17.78 5.59
CA ARG A 136 1.03 16.38 5.18
C ARG A 136 0.30 16.25 3.84
N TYR A 137 0.94 15.60 2.88
CA TYR A 137 0.42 15.46 1.53
C TYR A 137 0.44 14.01 1.05
N THR A 138 -0.44 13.72 0.09
CA THR A 138 -0.44 12.46 -0.64
C THR A 138 -0.45 12.76 -2.13
N ILE A 139 0.56 12.26 -2.84
CA ILE A 139 0.74 12.42 -4.27
C ILE A 139 0.42 11.08 -4.92
N VAL A 140 -0.36 11.11 -6.00
CA VAL A 140 -0.70 9.94 -6.79
C VAL A 140 -0.27 10.22 -8.22
N GLN A 141 0.70 9.45 -8.72
CA GLN A 141 1.20 9.59 -10.09
C GLN A 141 1.04 8.29 -10.85
N THR A 142 0.49 8.36 -12.06
CA THR A 142 0.39 7.20 -12.94
C THR A 142 1.36 7.33 -14.10
N VAL A 143 2.18 6.30 -14.29
CA VAL A 143 3.14 6.20 -15.40
C VAL A 143 2.90 4.93 -16.19
N GLU A 144 3.20 4.95 -17.49
CA GLU A 144 3.10 3.75 -18.32
C GLU A 144 4.39 2.92 -18.18
N LEU A 145 4.26 1.66 -17.75
CA LEU A 145 5.38 0.72 -17.82
C LEU A 145 5.46 0.12 -19.22
N PRO A 146 6.62 0.21 -19.91
CA PRO A 146 6.81 -0.42 -21.21
C PRO A 146 6.52 -1.93 -21.18
N ARG A 147 6.13 -2.50 -22.32
CA ARG A 147 5.89 -3.95 -22.44
C ARG A 147 7.20 -4.73 -22.50
N GLU A 148 8.22 -4.17 -23.13
CA GLU A 148 9.49 -4.82 -23.43
C GLU A 148 10.54 -4.66 -22.30
N ILE A 149 10.10 -4.67 -21.03
CA ILE A 149 11.02 -4.57 -19.88
C ILE A 149 11.86 -5.86 -19.78
N PRO A 150 13.20 -5.78 -19.81
CA PRO A 150 14.05 -6.95 -19.64
C PRO A 150 13.83 -7.66 -18.30
N LYS A 151 13.93 -8.99 -18.30
CA LYS A 151 13.93 -9.80 -17.07
C LYS A 151 15.22 -9.58 -16.28
N ALA A 152 15.20 -8.58 -15.42
CA ALA A 152 16.36 -8.16 -14.63
C ALA A 152 15.93 -7.46 -13.34
N LYS A 153 16.93 -7.20 -12.49
CA LYS A 153 16.79 -6.36 -11.31
C LYS A 153 17.11 -4.91 -11.65
N PHE A 154 16.17 -4.03 -11.35
CA PHE A 154 16.31 -2.59 -11.49
C PHE A 154 16.49 -1.95 -10.13
N ILE A 155 17.36 -0.96 -10.07
CA ILE A 155 17.56 -0.11 -8.89
C ILE A 155 17.31 1.32 -9.34
N VAL A 156 16.31 1.97 -8.74
CA VAL A 156 16.01 3.39 -8.94
C VAL A 156 16.47 4.13 -7.70
N GLN A 157 17.33 5.12 -7.89
CA GLN A 157 17.80 6.00 -6.82
C GLN A 157 17.28 7.39 -7.11
N VAL A 158 16.54 7.95 -6.16
CA VAL A 158 15.98 9.30 -6.22
C VAL A 158 16.66 10.12 -5.14
N ARG A 159 17.25 11.25 -5.53
CA ARG A 159 17.83 12.24 -4.62
C ARG A 159 17.19 13.58 -4.94
N ALA A 160 16.36 14.07 -4.05
CA ALA A 160 15.63 15.30 -4.25
C ALA A 160 16.20 16.42 -3.38
N PHE A 161 16.19 17.63 -3.93
CA PHE A 161 16.73 18.82 -3.32
C PHE A 161 15.73 19.98 -3.46
N THR A 162 15.73 20.87 -2.47
CA THR A 162 14.93 22.10 -2.52
C THR A 162 15.54 23.10 -3.51
N GLN A 163 14.82 24.19 -3.74
CA GLN A 163 15.28 25.36 -4.49
C GLN A 163 16.63 25.95 -4.01
N ASP A 164 17.01 25.69 -2.75
CA ASP A 164 18.25 26.16 -2.13
C ASP A 164 19.35 25.07 -2.10
N ASP A 165 19.22 24.02 -2.92
CA ASP A 165 20.12 22.85 -2.95
C ASP A 165 20.19 22.07 -1.61
N ALA A 166 19.23 22.27 -0.71
CA ALA A 166 19.16 21.52 0.55
C ALA A 166 18.53 20.13 0.33
N PRO A 167 18.93 19.08 1.09
CA PRO A 167 18.31 17.76 1.00
C PRO A 167 16.80 17.83 1.25
N MET A 168 16.01 17.32 0.31
CA MET A 168 14.55 17.34 0.38
C MET A 168 13.96 15.96 0.65
N ALA A 169 14.38 14.94 -0.11
CA ALA A 169 13.92 13.56 0.08
C ALA A 169 14.91 12.59 -0.57
N CYS A 170 14.93 11.34 -0.08
CA CYS A 170 15.80 10.30 -0.61
C CYS A 170 15.06 8.97 -0.67
N ALA A 171 15.06 8.32 -1.82
CA ALA A 171 14.50 6.98 -1.95
C ALA A 171 15.41 6.08 -2.79
N ASP A 172 15.60 4.85 -2.32
CA ASP A 172 16.19 3.75 -3.09
C ASP A 172 15.13 2.66 -3.29
N ILE A 173 14.77 2.39 -4.54
CA ILE A 173 13.72 1.45 -4.93
C ILE A 173 14.36 0.31 -5.71
N MET A 174 14.04 -0.92 -5.35
CA MET A 174 14.44 -2.12 -6.08
C MET A 174 13.21 -2.78 -6.68
N ILE A 175 13.29 -3.18 -7.95
CA ILE A 175 12.24 -3.93 -8.65
C ILE A 175 12.86 -5.13 -9.35
N ASP A 176 12.34 -6.32 -9.08
CA ASP A 176 12.83 -7.60 -9.61
C ASP A 176 11.83 -8.20 -10.60
N PHE A 177 12.11 -8.04 -11.89
CA PHE A 177 11.36 -8.63 -13.01
C PHE A 177 11.91 -10.01 -13.44
N LEU A 178 12.78 -10.66 -12.66
CA LEU A 178 13.35 -11.96 -13.08
C LEU A 178 12.31 -13.05 -13.26
N ARG A 179 11.17 -12.95 -12.56
CA ARG A 179 10.12 -13.98 -12.62
C ARG A 179 8.78 -13.51 -13.20
N SER A 180 8.71 -12.30 -13.75
CA SER A 180 7.49 -11.76 -14.37
C SER A 180 7.14 -12.38 -15.72
#